data_AF-A0A2A5BV25-F1
#
_entry.id   AF-A0A2A5BV25-F1
#
_cell.length_a   1.000
_cell.length_b   1.000
_cell.length_c   1.000
_cell.angle_alpha   90.00
_cell.angle_beta   90.00
_cell.angle_gamma   90.00
#
_symmetry.space_group_name_H-M   'P 1'
#
loop_
_entity.id
_entity.type
_entity.pdbx_description
1 polymer ?
#
loop_
_entity_poly.entity_id
_entity_poly.type
_entity_poly.pdbx_seq_one_letter_code
_entity_poly.pdbx_strand_id
1 'polypeptide(L)' 'MSDSVQSDTGNEHFHVDDGRDRSITSREIERIELEAAMLAFMAKGGSVEKIERNQRTDPPRRPESNYGSRPI' A
#
# COMPACT_ATOMS: atom_id res chain seq x y z
N MET A 1 20.91 30.02 -16.91
CA MET A 1 19.96 28.98 -17.33
C MET A 1 19.70 28.15 -16.09
N SER A 2 18.52 28.30 -15.49
CA SER A 2 18.20 27.79 -14.15
C SER A 2 17.42 26.48 -14.30
N ASP A 3 18.01 25.39 -13.81
CA ASP A 3 17.43 24.05 -13.92
C ASP A 3 16.11 23.96 -13.14
N SER A 4 15.08 23.55 -13.88
CA SER A 4 13.76 23.22 -13.38
C SER A 4 13.62 21.71 -13.40
N VAL A 5 13.65 21.06 -12.24
CA VAL A 5 13.29 19.63 -12.14
C VAL A 5 12.39 19.45 -10.91
N GLN A 6 11.10 19.74 -11.11
CA GLN A 6 10.04 19.20 -10.25
C GLN A 6 9.69 17.83 -10.82
N SER A 7 10.23 16.77 -10.22
CA SER A 7 9.77 15.40 -10.44
C SER A 7 8.99 14.95 -9.21
N ASP A 8 7.67 14.99 -9.36
CA ASP A 8 6.69 14.22 -8.58
C ASP A 8 7.06 12.73 -8.69
N THR A 9 7.65 12.18 -7.63
CA THR A 9 7.96 10.75 -7.52
C THR A 9 7.11 10.18 -6.41
N GLY A 10 6.24 9.25 -6.79
CA GLY A 10 5.37 8.48 -5.91
C GLY A 10 6.12 7.92 -4.70
N ASN A 11 5.37 7.87 -3.60
CA ASN A 11 5.78 7.47 -2.27
C ASN A 11 6.26 6.01 -2.19
N GLU A 12 7.45 5.73 -2.71
CA GLU A 12 8.24 4.54 -2.39
C GLU A 12 9.22 4.94 -1.28
N HIS A 13 8.72 5.02 -0.04
CA HIS A 13 9.57 5.26 1.12
C HIS A 13 10.36 3.98 1.43
N PHE A 14 11.56 3.85 0.83
CA PHE A 14 12.51 2.81 1.19
C PHE A 14 13.01 3.06 2.61
N HIS A 15 12.51 2.29 3.58
CA HIS A 15 13.03 2.28 4.95
C HIS A 15 14.44 1.67 4.96
N VAL A 16 15.45 2.52 4.79
CA VAL A 16 16.84 2.14 5.00
C VAL A 16 17.07 2.08 6.51
N ASP A 17 17.27 0.88 7.05
CA ASP A 17 17.52 0.63 8.48
C ASP A 17 18.91 1.14 8.90
N ASP A 18 19.12 2.46 8.87
CA ASP A 18 20.34 3.19 9.28
C ASP A 18 20.38 3.43 10.81
N GLY A 19 19.58 2.68 11.59
CA GLY A 19 19.53 2.76 13.05
C GLY A 19 18.85 4.01 13.63
N ARG A 20 18.63 5.07 12.85
CA ARG A 20 17.90 6.28 13.25
C ARG A 20 16.42 5.98 13.58
N ASP A 21 15.84 5.05 12.83
CA ASP A 21 14.44 4.61 12.97
C ASP A 21 14.20 3.69 14.18
N ARG A 22 15.28 3.23 14.80
CA ARG A 22 15.22 2.40 16.01
C ARG A 22 15.08 3.21 17.29
N SER A 23 15.18 4.54 17.19
CA SER A 23 15.00 5.44 18.34
C SER A 23 13.53 5.54 18.74
N ILE A 24 13.27 5.63 20.05
CA ILE A 24 11.91 5.77 20.57
C ILE A 24 11.22 7.04 20.05
N THR A 25 12.00 8.09 19.78
CA THR A 25 11.52 9.38 19.28
C THR A 25 11.11 9.30 17.82
N SER A 26 11.81 8.51 16.99
CA SER A 26 11.42 8.31 15.58
C SER A 26 10.08 7.60 15.46
N ARG A 27 9.87 6.52 16.24
CA ARG A 27 8.57 5.83 16.29
C ARG A 27 7.43 6.71 16.78
N GLU A 28 7.70 7.64 17.68
CA GLU A 28 6.69 8.59 18.15
C GLU A 28 6.28 9.57 17.05
N ILE A 29 7.24 10.07 16.26
CA ILE A 29 6.95 10.95 15.12
C ILE A 29 6.08 10.23 14.09
N GLU A 30 6.46 9.01 13.72
CA GLU A 30 5.69 8.16 12.79
C GLU A 30 4.28 7.89 13.31
N ARG A 31 4.14 7.65 14.61
CA ARG A 31 2.83 7.45 15.24
C ARG A 31 1.95 8.69 15.13
N ILE A 32 2.49 9.87 15.44
CA ILE A 32 1.76 11.14 15.36
C ILE A 32 1.32 11.40 13.91
N GLU A 33 2.19 11.16 12.94
CA GLU A 33 1.87 11.31 11.53
C GLU A 33 0.74 10.36 11.09
N LEU A 34 0.81 9.09 11.50
CA LEU A 34 -0.23 8.10 11.23
C LEU A 34 -1.57 8.49 11.86
N GLU A 35 -1.56 8.97 13.11
CA GLU A 35 -2.77 9.44 13.80
C GLU A 35 -3.41 10.63 13.06
N ALA A 36 -2.61 11.59 12.61
CA ALA A 36 -3.10 12.72 11.81
C ALA A 36 -3.69 12.27 10.47
N ALA A 37 -3.02 11.35 9.76
CA ALA A 37 -3.52 10.80 8.50
C ALA A 37 -4.83 10.02 8.69
N MET A 38 -4.95 9.25 9.78
CA MET A 38 -6.16 8.52 10.13
C MET A 38 -7.33 9.47 10.40
N LEU A 39 -7.12 10.54 11.18
CA LEU A 39 -8.15 11.56 11.43
C LEU A 39 -8.59 12.25 10.14
N ALA A 40 -7.66 12.60 9.26
CA ALA A 40 -7.97 13.20 7.97
C ALA A 40 -8.77 12.26 7.06
N PHE A 41 -8.47 10.96 7.07
CA PHE A 41 -9.22 9.94 6.33
C PHE A 41 -10.67 9.84 6.84
N MET A 42 -10.86 9.79 8.16
CA MET A 42 -12.19 9.76 8.77
C MET A 42 -12.99 11.03 8.51
N ALA A 43 -12.35 12.21 8.60
CA ALA A 43 -13.00 13.51 8.34
C ALA A 43 -13.47 13.66 6.88
N LYS A 44 -12.76 13.04 5.92
CA LYS A 44 -13.16 12.98 4.51
C LYS A 44 -14.32 12.02 4.24
N GLY A 45 -14.84 11.33 5.26
CA GLY A 45 -15.91 10.35 5.15
C GLY A 45 -15.42 8.91 4.88
N GLY A 46 -14.13 8.63 5.07
CA GLY A 46 -13.60 7.27 5.01
C GLY A 46 -14.04 6.43 6.21
N SER A 47 -14.26 5.12 6.00
CA SER A 47 -14.63 4.16 7.03
C SER A 47 -13.63 3.01 7.12
N VAL A 48 -13.34 2.54 8.33
CA VAL A 48 -12.54 1.34 8.54
C VAL A 48 -13.47 0.13 8.56
N GLU A 49 -13.24 -0.83 7.66
CA GLU A 49 -13.98 -2.08 7.60
C GLU A 49 -13.11 -3.25 8.10
N LYS A 50 -13.73 -4.17 8.84
CA LYS A 50 -13.09 -5.40 9.26
C LYS A 50 -13.29 -6.47 8.19
N ILE A 51 -12.21 -6.86 7.53
CA ILE A 51 -12.20 -7.93 6.53
C ILE A 51 -11.96 -9.29 7.19
N GLU A 52 -12.74 -10.30 6.81
CA GLU A 52 -12.55 -11.67 7.27
C GLU A 52 -11.31 -12.32 6.64
N ARG A 53 -10.66 -13.22 7.39
CA ARG A 53 -9.57 -14.03 6.86
C ARG A 53 -10.15 -14.94 5.77
N ASN A 54 -9.62 -14.83 4.55
CA ASN A 54 -10.06 -15.52 3.32
C ASN A 54 -11.15 -14.82 2.48
N GLN A 55 -11.46 -13.54 2.72
CA GLN A 55 -12.27 -12.78 1.77
C GLN A 55 -11.49 -12.59 0.46
N ARG A 56 -11.93 -13.27 -0.60
CA ARG A 56 -11.44 -13.06 -1.97
C ARG A 56 -12.54 -12.37 -2.77
N THR A 57 -12.26 -11.16 -3.24
CA THR A 57 -13.20 -10.39 -4.09
C THR A 57 -13.28 -10.97 -5.50
N ASP A 58 -12.22 -11.64 -5.96
CA ASP A 58 -12.18 -12.30 -7.26
C ASP A 58 -12.11 -13.84 -7.10
N PRO A 59 -13.20 -14.56 -7.44
CA PRO A 59 -13.18 -16.01 -7.46
C PRO A 59 -12.23 -16.53 -8.55
N PRO A 60 -11.61 -17.71 -8.37
CA PRO A 60 -10.77 -18.28 -9.40
C PRO A 60 -11.58 -18.49 -10.70
N ARG A 61 -11.03 -18.04 -11.83
CA ARG A 61 -11.67 -18.23 -13.14
C ARG A 61 -11.83 -19.72 -13.45
N ARG A 62 -12.95 -20.07 -14.09
CA ARG A 62 -13.19 -21.43 -14.59
C ARG A 62 -12.04 -21.82 -15.53
N PRO A 63 -11.47 -23.03 -15.40
CA PRO A 63 -10.46 -23.51 -16.33
C PRO A 63 -11.09 -23.74 -17.70
N GLU A 64 -10.47 -23.20 -18.75
CA GLU A 64 -10.80 -23.54 -20.13
C GLU A 64 -10.14 -24.89 -20.46
N SER A 65 -10.95 -25.86 -20.91
CA SER A 65 -10.45 -27.18 -21.31
C SER A 65 -9.80 -27.11 -22.68
N ASN A 66 -8.52 -26.76 -22.73
CA ASN A 66 -7.71 -26.79 -23.96
C ASN A 66 -7.06 -28.16 -24.21
N TYR A 67 -7.43 -29.19 -23.45
CA TYR A 67 -6.90 -30.54 -23.64
C TYR A 67 -7.58 -31.20 -24.85
N GLY A 68 -6.78 -31.73 -25.78
CA GLY A 68 -7.28 -32.40 -26.98
C GLY A 68 -7.62 -31.50 -28.18
N SER A 69 -7.35 -30.19 -28.10
CA SER A 69 -7.53 -29.27 -29.25
C SER A 69 -6.40 -29.35 -30.28
N ARG A 70 -5.29 -30.01 -29.93
CA ARG A 70 -4.20 -30.33 -30.84
C ARG A 70 -4.43 -31.73 -31.43
N PRO A 71 -4.52 -31.86 -32.76
CA PRO A 71 -4.52 -33.17 -33.42
C PRO A 71 -3.25 -33.95 -33.05
N ILE A 72 -3.39 -35.26 -32.87
CA ILE A 72 -2.27 -36.20 -32.66
C ILE A 72 -1.61 -36.58 -33.98
#